data_AF-A0A8T0NVF6-F1
#
_entry.id   AF-A0A8T0NVF6-F1
#
_cell.length_a   1.000
_cell.length_b   1.000
_cell.length_c   1.000
_cell.angle_alpha   90.00
_cell.angle_beta   90.00
_cell.angle_gamma   90.00
#
_symmetry.space_group_name_H-M   'P 1'
#
loop_
_entity.id
_entity.type
_entity.pdbx_description
1 polymer ?
#
loop_
_entity_poly.entity_id
_entity_poly.type
_entity_poly.pdbx_seq_one_letter_code
_entity_poly.pdbx_strand_id
1 'polypeptide(L)'
;MRLHAEVLDEMEGQEDEGAVMASAALSPPLIGAAAAAATAPRLVVGYALTKKKVKSFLQPKMLLLARKNGISFVSIDESLPLSEQGPFDVILHKITSKEWQQVLEEYLEEHPEVTVLDPPNAIEHLNNRQSMLEEVADLNLSNFYGEVCTPRQLVITKDPSSIPTAVAMAGLTLPLVAKPLVVDGTSKGHELYLAYDEASLSMLHPPLVLQEFINHGGILFKVYIIGETVQVVRRFSS
;
A
#
# COMPACT_ATOMS: atom_id res chain seq x y z
N MET A 1 12.28 -5.69 -15.87
CA MET A 1 13.64 -6.18 -16.20
C MET A 1 14.45 -5.00 -16.73
N ARG A 2 15.44 -4.46 -15.98
CA ARG A 2 16.29 -3.38 -16.49
C ARG A 2 17.62 -3.96 -16.97
N LEU A 3 17.95 -3.70 -18.22
CA LEU A 3 19.29 -3.83 -18.77
C LEU A 3 19.94 -2.44 -18.66
N HIS A 4 21.20 -2.40 -18.20
CA HIS A 4 21.96 -1.16 -18.00
C HIS A 4 22.37 -0.54 -19.35
N ALA A 5 22.05 0.74 -19.54
CA ALA A 5 22.79 1.65 -20.42
C ALA A 5 22.63 3.08 -19.87
N GLU A 6 23.75 3.72 -19.58
CA GLU A 6 23.87 5.07 -19.05
C GLU A 6 23.52 6.11 -20.11
N VAL A 7 22.74 7.12 -19.73
CA VAL A 7 22.62 8.38 -20.47
C VAL A 7 22.76 9.50 -19.44
N LEU A 8 23.84 10.27 -19.60
CA LEU A 8 24.07 11.57 -18.96
C LEU A 8 23.06 12.56 -19.51
N ASP A 9 22.47 13.39 -18.65
CA ASP A 9 21.79 14.60 -19.09
C ASP A 9 22.09 15.75 -18.13
N GLU A 10 22.32 16.90 -18.76
CA GLU A 10 22.94 18.12 -18.26
C GLU A 10 21.99 18.92 -17.36
N MET A 11 22.54 19.57 -16.32
CA MET A 11 21.81 20.56 -15.51
C MET A 11 22.11 21.96 -16.05
N GLU A 12 21.15 22.56 -16.75
CA GLU A 12 21.08 24.02 -16.93
C GLU A 12 20.39 24.67 -15.72
N GLY A 13 20.96 25.78 -15.27
CA GLY A 13 20.50 26.55 -14.12
C GLY A 13 19.47 27.62 -14.47
N GLN A 14 18.89 28.22 -13.42
CA GLN A 14 18.43 29.61 -13.40
C GLN A 14 18.21 30.10 -11.96
N GLU A 15 18.91 31.18 -11.64
CA GLU A 15 18.60 32.21 -10.62
C GLU A 15 17.33 32.98 -11.09
N ASP A 16 16.56 33.78 -10.35
CA ASP A 16 16.78 34.63 -9.19
C ASP A 16 15.40 35.17 -8.67
N GLU A 17 15.46 35.91 -7.57
CA GLU A 17 14.61 37.02 -7.10
C GLU A 17 13.59 36.77 -5.98
N GLY A 18 13.91 37.33 -4.82
CA GLY A 18 13.00 37.56 -3.71
C GLY A 18 12.30 38.92 -3.76
N ALA A 19 11.22 39.06 -2.98
CA ALA A 19 10.70 40.35 -2.54
C ALA A 19 9.85 40.19 -1.26
N VAL A 20 9.69 41.32 -0.57
CA VAL A 20 9.51 41.49 0.86
C VAL A 20 8.03 41.60 1.30
N MET A 21 7.79 41.20 2.56
CA MET A 21 6.69 41.50 3.49
C MET A 21 5.65 42.59 3.15
N ALA A 22 4.36 42.32 3.45
CA ALA A 22 3.47 43.29 4.08
C ALA A 22 2.29 42.63 4.84
N SER A 23 2.06 43.14 6.05
CA SER A 23 0.97 42.84 6.99
C SER A 23 -0.31 43.62 6.63
N ALA A 24 -1.48 43.00 6.79
CA ALA A 24 -2.73 43.72 7.06
C ALA A 24 -3.78 42.79 7.69
N ALA A 25 -4.05 43.03 8.98
CA ALA A 25 -5.18 42.49 9.72
C ALA A 25 -6.45 43.29 9.37
N LEU A 26 -7.57 42.61 9.12
CA LEU A 26 -8.92 43.19 9.16
C LEU A 26 -9.94 42.13 9.64
N SER A 27 -10.53 42.39 10.80
CA SER A 27 -11.64 41.64 11.42
C SER A 27 -13.01 42.02 10.79
N PRO A 28 -14.10 41.27 11.04
CA PRO A 28 -15.21 41.04 10.09
C PRO A 28 -16.47 41.89 10.36
N PRO A 29 -17.46 41.91 9.45
CA PRO A 29 -18.82 42.27 9.81
C PRO A 29 -19.67 41.04 10.19
N LEU A 30 -20.51 41.29 11.19
CA LEU A 30 -21.50 40.45 11.83
C LEU A 30 -22.82 40.35 11.04
N ILE A 31 -23.54 39.26 11.31
CA ILE A 31 -24.98 38.99 11.11
C ILE A 31 -25.42 38.51 9.72
N GLY A 32 -25.72 37.22 9.70
CA GLY A 32 -26.74 36.61 8.85
C GLY A 32 -27.03 35.23 9.44
N ALA A 33 -28.03 35.14 10.31
CA ALA A 33 -28.55 33.87 10.81
C ALA A 33 -29.16 33.10 9.63
N ALA A 34 -28.32 32.39 8.89
CA ALA A 34 -28.75 31.39 7.95
C ALA A 34 -29.36 30.27 8.78
N ALA A 35 -30.67 30.08 8.61
CA ALA A 35 -31.39 28.92 9.08
C ALA A 35 -30.53 27.69 8.84
N ALA A 36 -30.23 26.95 9.92
CA ALA A 36 -29.55 25.68 9.84
C ALA A 36 -30.45 24.75 9.02
N ALA A 37 -30.25 24.73 7.71
CA ALA A 37 -30.57 23.58 6.90
C ALA A 37 -29.92 22.41 7.64
N ALA A 38 -30.72 21.44 8.07
CA ALA A 38 -30.21 20.22 8.67
C ALA A 38 -29.30 19.58 7.61
N THR A 39 -28.02 19.92 7.67
CA THR A 39 -26.98 19.34 6.85
C THR A 39 -26.99 17.87 7.21
N ALA A 40 -27.09 17.02 6.19
CA ALA A 40 -26.86 15.59 6.36
C ALA A 40 -25.65 15.37 7.28
N PRO A 41 -25.71 14.40 8.21
CA PRO A 41 -24.64 14.18 9.18
C PRO A 41 -23.30 14.13 8.44
N ARG A 42 -22.39 15.01 8.85
CA ARG A 42 -21.10 15.18 8.20
C ARG A 42 -20.16 14.12 8.77
N LEU A 43 -19.78 13.15 7.93
CA LEU A 43 -18.82 12.12 8.29
C LEU A 43 -17.40 12.68 8.16
N VAL A 44 -16.59 12.59 9.21
CA VAL A 44 -15.22 13.06 9.29
C VAL A 44 -14.26 11.89 9.20
N VAL A 45 -13.48 11.87 8.12
CA VAL A 45 -12.40 10.91 7.89
C VAL A 45 -11.06 11.57 8.22
N GLY A 46 -10.47 11.19 9.35
CA GLY A 46 -9.06 11.47 9.62
C GLY A 46 -8.19 10.60 8.71
N TYR A 47 -7.18 11.16 8.04
CA TYR A 47 -6.28 10.38 7.20
C TYR A 47 -4.81 10.52 7.56
N ALA A 48 -4.11 9.38 7.60
CA ALA A 48 -2.67 9.27 7.79
C ALA A 48 -2.06 8.54 6.58
N LEU A 49 -1.62 9.32 5.58
CA LEU A 49 -1.18 8.82 4.28
C LEU A 49 0.11 9.51 3.85
N THR A 50 1.00 8.78 3.17
CA THR A 50 2.22 9.38 2.60
C THR A 50 1.88 10.51 1.61
N LYS A 51 2.77 11.51 1.49
CA LYS A 51 2.63 12.63 0.54
C LYS A 51 2.33 12.16 -0.90
N LYS A 52 3.00 11.08 -1.34
CA LYS A 52 2.75 10.45 -2.65
C LYS A 52 1.34 9.90 -2.78
N LYS A 53 0.82 9.27 -1.72
CA LYS A 53 -0.53 8.72 -1.71
C LYS A 53 -1.58 9.83 -1.66
N VAL A 54 -1.38 10.87 -0.85
CA VAL A 54 -2.24 12.07 -0.85
C VAL A 54 -2.34 12.67 -2.26
N LYS A 55 -1.20 12.94 -2.90
CA LYS A 55 -1.15 13.51 -4.26
C LYS A 55 -1.84 12.63 -5.31
N SER A 56 -1.75 11.31 -5.20
CA SER A 56 -2.33 10.38 -6.19
C SER A 56 -3.79 10.01 -5.90
N PHE A 57 -4.22 10.00 -4.65
CA PHE A 57 -5.53 9.51 -4.22
C PHE A 57 -6.51 10.65 -3.89
N LEU A 58 -6.11 11.61 -3.05
CA LEU A 58 -6.96 12.73 -2.59
C LEU A 58 -6.97 13.87 -3.62
N GLN A 59 -7.29 13.53 -4.87
CA GLN A 59 -7.36 14.50 -5.94
C GLN A 59 -8.57 15.44 -5.77
N PRO A 60 -8.52 16.69 -6.30
CA PRO A 60 -9.60 17.66 -6.13
C PRO A 60 -11.00 17.15 -6.50
N LYS A 61 -11.11 16.34 -7.57
CA LYS A 61 -12.38 15.75 -7.99
C LYS A 61 -12.96 14.79 -6.95
N MET A 62 -12.11 13.99 -6.31
CA MET A 62 -12.52 13.04 -5.27
C MET A 62 -12.95 13.78 -4.00
N LEU A 63 -12.19 14.79 -3.56
CA LEU A 63 -12.55 15.62 -2.41
C LEU A 63 -13.87 16.39 -2.63
N LEU A 64 -14.10 16.90 -3.84
CA LEU A 64 -15.36 17.56 -4.18
C LEU A 64 -16.54 16.58 -4.11
N LEU A 65 -16.37 15.36 -4.64
CA LEU A 65 -17.39 14.32 -4.57
C LEU A 65 -17.66 13.89 -3.12
N ALA A 66 -16.62 13.72 -2.31
CA ALA A 66 -16.74 13.40 -0.88
C ALA A 66 -17.57 14.47 -0.15
N ARG A 67 -17.23 15.76 -0.33
CA ARG A 67 -17.96 16.88 0.28
C ARG A 67 -19.43 16.92 -0.14
N LYS A 68 -19.74 16.64 -1.42
CA LYS A 68 -21.12 16.55 -1.92
C LYS A 68 -21.92 15.41 -1.26
N ASN A 69 -21.25 14.37 -0.79
CA ASN A 69 -21.85 13.24 -0.08
C ASN A 69 -21.71 13.38 1.46
N GLY A 70 -21.42 14.58 1.97
CA GLY A 70 -21.32 14.81 3.41
C GLY A 70 -20.02 14.29 4.06
N ILE A 71 -19.01 13.92 3.28
CA ILE A 71 -17.74 13.38 3.80
C ILE A 71 -16.66 14.45 3.81
N SER A 72 -15.93 14.55 4.92
CA SER A 72 -14.83 15.48 5.14
C SER A 72 -13.53 14.73 5.41
N PHE A 73 -12.53 14.93 4.57
CA PHE A 73 -11.18 14.43 4.83
C PHE A 73 -10.36 15.47 5.61
N VAL A 74 -9.76 15.04 6.71
CA VAL A 74 -8.90 15.85 7.58
C VAL A 74 -7.55 15.14 7.70
N SER A 75 -6.46 15.86 7.44
CA SER A 75 -5.12 15.28 7.62
C SER A 75 -4.86 15.09 9.11
N ILE A 76 -4.41 13.91 9.49
CA ILE A 76 -3.85 13.67 10.82
C ILE A 76 -2.40 14.18 10.80
N ASP A 77 -2.05 14.99 11.79
CA ASP A 77 -0.69 15.42 12.08
C ASP A 77 -0.05 14.41 13.04
N GLU A 78 0.89 13.61 12.51
CA GLU A 78 1.62 12.59 13.28
C GLU A 78 2.53 13.20 14.36
N SER A 79 2.74 14.52 14.38
CA SER A 79 3.53 15.20 15.42
C SER A 79 2.73 15.63 16.65
N LEU A 80 1.40 15.49 16.60
CA LEU A 80 0.48 15.84 17.69
C LEU A 80 -0.23 14.59 18.22
N PRO A 81 -0.68 14.58 19.48
CA PRO A 81 -1.50 13.50 20.02
C PRO A 81 -2.78 13.30 19.19
N LEU A 82 -3.13 12.05 18.89
CA LEU A 82 -4.30 11.75 18.06
C LEU A 82 -5.63 12.13 18.76
N SER A 83 -5.67 12.01 20.10
CA SER A 83 -6.78 12.40 20.96
C SER A 83 -7.17 13.89 20.83
N GLU A 84 -6.23 14.76 20.46
CA GLU A 84 -6.46 16.21 20.32
C GLU A 84 -6.95 16.61 18.93
N GLN A 85 -6.98 15.69 17.97
CA GLN A 85 -7.26 15.99 16.56
C GLN A 85 -8.67 15.59 16.12
N GLY A 86 -9.38 14.82 16.94
CA GLY A 86 -10.75 14.39 16.71
C GLY A 86 -11.81 15.48 16.97
N PRO A 87 -13.10 15.11 16.93
CA PRO A 87 -13.61 13.76 16.72
C PRO A 87 -13.48 13.30 15.26
N PHE A 88 -13.15 12.03 15.07
CA PHE A 88 -13.20 11.34 13.79
C PHE A 88 -14.33 10.31 13.81
N ASP A 89 -15.00 10.08 12.68
CA ASP A 89 -15.89 8.92 12.52
C ASP A 89 -15.11 7.72 11.95
N VAL A 90 -14.12 8.03 11.10
CA VAL A 90 -13.28 7.04 10.42
C VAL A 90 -11.82 7.50 10.41
N ILE A 91 -10.90 6.57 10.62
CA ILE A 91 -9.48 6.77 10.36
C ILE A 91 -9.07 5.96 9.13
N LEU A 92 -8.64 6.64 8.06
CA LEU A 92 -8.09 6.04 6.86
C LEU A 92 -6.56 6.14 6.89
N HIS A 93 -5.87 5.01 6.96
CA HIS A 93 -4.42 5.04 7.08
C HIS A 93 -3.71 4.07 6.13
N LYS A 94 -2.43 4.34 5.89
CA LYS A 94 -1.53 3.44 5.14
C LYS A 94 -0.11 3.45 5.72
N ILE A 95 0.02 3.83 6.98
CA ILE A 95 1.29 3.84 7.70
C ILE A 95 1.38 2.50 8.44
N THR A 96 2.52 1.82 8.32
CA THR A 96 2.70 0.45 8.83
C THR A 96 3.80 0.36 9.89
N SER A 97 4.22 1.50 10.46
CA SER A 97 5.22 1.52 11.53
C SER A 97 4.60 1.05 12.85
N LYS A 98 5.40 0.43 13.71
CA LYS A 98 4.92 -0.08 15.01
C LYS A 98 4.46 1.05 15.92
N GLU A 99 5.13 2.19 15.85
CA GLU A 99 4.79 3.39 16.59
C GLU A 99 3.40 3.90 16.21
N TRP A 100 3.07 3.90 14.92
CA TRP A 100 1.74 4.29 14.44
C TRP A 100 0.66 3.30 14.87
N GLN A 101 0.95 1.99 14.81
CA GLN A 101 0.02 0.96 15.28
C GLN A 101 -0.32 1.15 16.76
N GLN A 102 0.69 1.41 17.61
CA GLN A 102 0.47 1.66 19.03
C GLN A 102 -0.39 2.91 19.27
N VAL A 103 -0.12 4.01 18.57
CA VAL A 103 -0.94 5.25 18.67
C VAL A 103 -2.39 4.99 18.27
N LEU A 104 -2.64 4.19 17.24
CA LEU A 104 -3.98 3.81 16.82
C LEU A 104 -4.69 2.93 17.84
N GLU A 105 -3.99 1.95 18.41
CA GLU A 105 -4.55 1.04 19.42
C GLU A 105 -4.96 1.81 20.68
N GLU A 106 -4.08 2.68 21.20
CA GLU A 106 -4.36 3.54 22.36
C GLU A 106 -5.58 4.46 22.10
N TYR A 107 -5.67 5.05 20.90
CA TYR A 107 -6.81 5.90 20.54
C TYR A 107 -8.13 5.12 20.47
N LEU A 108 -8.12 3.88 19.99
CA LEU A 108 -9.32 3.05 19.89
C LEU A 108 -9.81 2.49 21.23
N GLU A 109 -8.93 2.40 22.24
CA GLU A 109 -9.35 2.06 23.61
C GLU A 109 -10.27 3.14 24.20
N GLU A 110 -9.98 4.41 23.91
CA GLU A 110 -10.79 5.55 24.34
C GLU A 110 -11.97 5.85 23.40
N HIS A 111 -11.85 5.48 22.12
CA HIS A 111 -12.82 5.78 21.07
C HIS A 111 -13.26 4.54 20.28
N PRO A 112 -13.95 3.57 20.92
CA PRO A 112 -14.38 2.33 20.26
C PRO A 112 -15.44 2.55 19.15
N GLU A 113 -16.07 3.73 19.09
CA GLU A 113 -16.99 4.13 18.03
C GLU A 113 -16.31 4.43 16.69
N VAL A 114 -14.99 4.67 16.69
CA VAL A 114 -14.25 5.08 15.50
C VAL A 114 -13.90 3.86 14.65
N THR A 115 -14.20 3.94 13.35
CA THR A 115 -13.86 2.87 12.41
C THR A 115 -12.46 3.10 11.83
N VAL A 116 -11.55 2.12 11.94
CA VAL A 116 -10.22 2.18 11.31
C VAL A 116 -10.16 1.34 10.04
N LEU A 117 -9.73 1.98 8.96
CA LEU A 117 -9.61 1.38 7.62
C LEU A 117 -8.14 1.32 7.19
N ASP A 118 -7.49 0.15 7.14
CA ASP A 118 -7.93 -1.16 7.67
C ASP A 118 -7.40 -1.38 9.10
N PRO A 119 -7.99 -2.28 9.92
CA PRO A 119 -7.47 -2.57 11.26
C PRO A 119 -6.00 -3.01 11.24
N PRO A 120 -5.15 -2.56 12.20
CA PRO A 120 -3.72 -2.88 12.22
C PRO A 120 -3.39 -4.38 12.15
N ASN A 121 -4.16 -5.20 12.87
CA ASN A 121 -4.01 -6.67 12.86
C ASN A 121 -4.25 -7.25 11.46
N ALA A 122 -5.29 -6.82 10.74
CA ALA A 122 -5.59 -7.27 9.39
C ALA A 122 -4.48 -6.90 8.39
N ILE A 123 -3.84 -5.73 8.56
CA ILE A 123 -2.73 -5.30 7.72
C ILE A 123 -1.46 -6.12 7.99
N GLU A 124 -1.22 -6.55 9.23
CA GLU A 124 -0.02 -7.32 9.60
C GLU A 124 0.12 -8.61 8.77
N HIS A 125 -1.00 -9.30 8.52
CA HIS A 125 -1.06 -10.49 7.67
C HIS A 125 -0.51 -10.27 6.25
N LEU A 126 -0.60 -9.03 5.73
CA LEU A 126 -0.14 -8.66 4.38
C LEU A 126 1.35 -8.29 4.32
N ASN A 127 2.02 -8.09 5.47
CA ASN A 127 3.42 -7.68 5.51
C ASN A 127 4.40 -8.85 5.32
N ASN A 128 3.93 -10.09 5.44
CA ASN A 128 4.72 -11.29 5.19
C ASN A 128 4.19 -12.04 3.94
N ARG A 129 5.07 -12.21 2.96
CA ARG A 129 4.74 -12.86 1.68
C ARG A 129 4.28 -14.31 1.83
N GLN A 130 4.75 -15.00 2.86
CA GLN A 130 4.37 -16.37 3.14
C GLN A 130 2.94 -16.43 3.70
N SER A 131 2.66 -15.71 4.79
CA SER A 131 1.32 -15.70 5.41
C SER A 131 0.24 -15.24 4.44
N MET A 132 0.52 -14.19 3.65
CA MET A 132 -0.42 -13.66 2.66
C MET A 132 -0.85 -14.71 1.62
N LEU A 133 0.02 -15.65 1.24
CA LEU A 133 -0.29 -16.65 0.22
C LEU A 133 -0.82 -17.97 0.81
N GLU A 134 -0.47 -18.27 2.06
CA GLU A 134 -1.09 -19.37 2.84
C GLU A 134 -2.59 -19.10 2.99
N GLU A 135 -2.98 -17.87 3.36
CA GLU A 135 -4.40 -17.50 3.46
C GLU A 135 -5.16 -17.69 2.14
N VAL A 136 -4.54 -17.40 1.00
CA VAL A 136 -5.17 -17.60 -0.32
C VAL A 136 -5.35 -19.09 -0.64
N ALA A 137 -4.42 -19.94 -0.22
CA ALA A 137 -4.55 -21.39 -0.39
C ALA A 137 -5.70 -21.97 0.46
N ASP A 138 -5.96 -21.38 1.63
CA ASP A 138 -7.04 -21.77 2.53
C ASP A 138 -8.42 -21.27 2.07
N LEU A 139 -8.48 -20.28 1.18
CA LEU A 139 -9.71 -19.86 0.54
C LEU A 139 -10.21 -20.98 -0.39
N ASN A 140 -11.12 -21.81 0.11
CA ASN A 140 -11.75 -22.87 -0.68
C ASN A 140 -12.71 -22.28 -1.76
N LEU A 141 -12.12 -21.79 -2.84
CA LEU A 141 -12.80 -21.12 -3.96
C LEU A 141 -13.16 -22.08 -5.10
N SER A 142 -12.96 -23.39 -4.90
CA SER A 142 -13.20 -24.46 -5.88
C SER A 142 -14.62 -24.52 -6.46
N ASN A 143 -15.58 -23.82 -5.83
CA ASN A 143 -16.99 -23.79 -6.24
C ASN A 143 -17.35 -22.68 -7.24
N PHE A 144 -16.43 -21.78 -7.62
CA PHE A 144 -16.74 -20.63 -8.47
C PHE A 144 -16.11 -20.73 -9.87
N TYR A 145 -16.75 -21.46 -10.78
CA TYR A 145 -16.48 -21.48 -12.24
C TYR A 145 -15.02 -21.73 -12.68
N GLY A 146 -14.14 -22.18 -11.79
CA GLY A 146 -12.73 -22.42 -12.06
C GLY A 146 -11.95 -22.79 -10.81
N GLU A 147 -10.72 -23.23 -11.00
CA GLU A 147 -9.78 -23.53 -9.93
C GLU A 147 -8.98 -22.26 -9.59
N VAL A 148 -8.97 -21.87 -8.32
CA VAL A 148 -8.10 -20.81 -7.82
C VAL A 148 -6.92 -21.47 -7.12
N CYS A 149 -5.73 -21.27 -7.68
CA CYS A 149 -4.51 -21.85 -7.16
C CYS A 149 -3.45 -20.77 -6.95
N THR A 150 -2.61 -20.98 -5.94
CA THR A 150 -1.36 -20.24 -5.79
C THR A 150 -0.22 -21.03 -6.44
N PRO A 151 0.70 -20.39 -7.19
CA PRO A 151 1.87 -21.09 -7.71
C PRO A 151 2.73 -21.63 -6.56
N ARG A 152 3.27 -22.84 -6.72
CA ARG A 152 4.10 -23.47 -5.68
C ARG A 152 5.31 -22.61 -5.39
N GLN A 153 5.73 -22.60 -4.13
CA GLN A 153 6.78 -21.72 -3.66
C GLN A 153 7.54 -22.30 -2.48
N LEU A 154 8.73 -21.75 -2.25
CA LEU A 154 9.67 -22.13 -1.19
C LEU A 154 10.34 -20.89 -0.62
N VAL A 155 10.41 -20.79 0.71
CA VAL A 155 11.13 -19.72 1.40
C VAL A 155 12.54 -20.20 1.75
N ILE A 156 13.54 -19.40 1.39
CA ILE A 156 14.93 -19.60 1.79
C ILE A 156 15.37 -18.40 2.62
N THR A 157 15.78 -18.64 3.87
CA THR A 157 16.03 -17.55 4.83
C THR A 157 17.51 -17.21 5.02
N LYS A 158 18.42 -18.19 4.85
CA LYS A 158 19.82 -18.03 5.27
C LYS A 158 20.84 -18.49 4.24
N ASP A 159 20.95 -19.79 4.00
CA ASP A 159 22.08 -20.36 3.27
C ASP A 159 21.85 -20.38 1.75
N PRO A 160 22.55 -19.53 0.96
CA PRO A 160 22.42 -19.53 -0.50
C PRO A 160 22.88 -20.84 -1.14
N SER A 161 23.85 -21.55 -0.54
CA SER A 161 24.36 -22.81 -1.10
C SER A 161 23.35 -23.96 -1.00
N SER A 162 22.37 -23.84 -0.09
CA SER A 162 21.29 -24.81 0.07
C SER A 162 20.20 -24.71 -1.00
N ILE A 163 20.15 -23.59 -1.76
CA ILE A 163 19.04 -23.29 -2.67
C ILE A 163 18.78 -24.40 -3.70
N PRO A 164 19.77 -24.90 -4.45
CA PRO A 164 19.52 -25.93 -5.46
C PRO A 164 18.93 -27.22 -4.87
N THR A 165 19.52 -27.71 -3.78
CA THR A 165 19.05 -28.91 -3.07
C THR A 165 17.65 -28.70 -2.50
N ALA A 166 17.38 -27.53 -1.90
CA ALA A 166 16.07 -27.21 -1.34
C ALA A 166 14.99 -27.14 -2.42
N VAL A 167 15.29 -26.55 -3.59
CA VAL A 167 14.41 -26.53 -4.76
C VAL A 167 14.10 -27.95 -5.26
N ALA A 168 15.12 -28.81 -5.38
CA ALA A 168 14.96 -30.19 -5.81
C ALA A 168 14.11 -31.01 -4.82
N MET A 169 14.37 -30.88 -3.51
CA MET A 169 13.60 -31.57 -2.47
C MET A 169 12.15 -31.07 -2.40
N ALA A 170 11.93 -29.77 -2.59
CA ALA A 170 10.59 -29.21 -2.68
C ALA A 170 9.88 -29.58 -3.99
N GLY A 171 10.61 -30.14 -4.97
CA GLY A 171 10.11 -30.53 -6.28
C GLY A 171 9.60 -29.37 -7.12
N LEU A 172 10.15 -28.16 -6.96
CA LEU A 172 9.76 -27.00 -7.77
C LEU A 172 10.35 -27.10 -9.18
N THR A 173 9.62 -26.60 -10.16
CA THR A 173 10.02 -26.62 -11.58
C THR A 173 10.51 -25.26 -12.06
N LEU A 174 11.59 -25.25 -12.83
CA LEU A 174 12.12 -24.05 -13.46
C LEU A 174 11.24 -23.64 -14.67
N PRO A 175 11.13 -22.33 -14.98
CA PRO A 175 11.83 -21.23 -14.33
C PRO A 175 11.17 -20.77 -13.01
N LEU A 176 11.97 -20.23 -12.08
CA LEU A 176 11.50 -19.74 -10.78
C LEU A 176 11.65 -18.22 -10.67
N VAL A 177 10.60 -17.54 -10.23
CA VAL A 177 10.65 -16.13 -9.84
C VAL A 177 11.18 -16.05 -8.40
N ALA A 178 12.33 -15.41 -8.21
CA ALA A 178 12.87 -15.10 -6.90
C ALA A 178 12.50 -13.69 -6.47
N LYS A 179 11.97 -13.57 -5.25
CA LYS A 179 11.48 -12.31 -4.66
C LYS A 179 12.09 -12.15 -3.27
N PRO A 180 12.60 -10.97 -2.88
CA PRO A 180 12.99 -10.69 -1.51
C PRO A 180 11.85 -11.01 -0.55
N LEU A 181 12.18 -11.65 0.59
CA LEU A 181 11.18 -12.04 1.58
C LEU A 181 10.58 -10.80 2.28
N VAL A 182 11.41 -9.78 2.51
CA VAL A 182 11.00 -8.54 3.18
C VAL A 182 10.55 -7.50 2.16
N VAL A 183 9.35 -6.96 2.35
CA VAL A 183 8.79 -5.85 1.57
C VAL A 183 8.76 -4.60 2.45
N ASP A 184 9.91 -3.95 2.63
CA ASP A 184 10.05 -2.76 3.49
C ASP A 184 9.85 -1.43 2.72
N GLY A 185 9.42 -1.50 1.46
CA GLY A 185 9.21 -0.33 0.60
C GLY A 185 10.50 0.32 0.10
N THR A 186 11.68 -0.27 0.36
CA THR A 186 12.96 0.17 -0.22
C THR A 186 13.10 -0.32 -1.67
N SER A 187 14.04 0.28 -2.43
CA SER A 187 14.33 -0.15 -3.81
C SER A 187 14.78 -1.61 -3.90
N LYS A 188 15.42 -2.15 -2.86
CA LYS A 188 15.86 -3.56 -2.80
C LYS A 188 14.70 -4.55 -2.64
N GLY A 189 13.62 -4.17 -1.94
CA GLY A 189 12.41 -4.99 -1.80
C GLY A 189 11.60 -5.18 -3.09
N HIS A 190 11.99 -4.51 -4.18
CA HIS A 190 11.35 -4.59 -5.49
C HIS A 190 12.19 -5.30 -6.57
N GLU A 191 13.38 -5.77 -6.23
CA GLU A 191 14.19 -6.55 -7.17
C GLU A 191 13.59 -7.94 -7.35
N LEU A 192 13.38 -8.34 -8.60
CA LEU A 192 12.84 -9.64 -8.97
C LEU A 192 13.83 -10.31 -9.92
N TYR A 193 14.16 -11.56 -9.63
CA TYR A 193 15.04 -12.38 -10.46
C TYR A 193 14.24 -13.53 -11.06
N LEU A 194 14.64 -13.97 -12.25
CA LEU A 194 14.08 -15.15 -12.89
C LEU A 194 15.22 -16.15 -13.08
N ALA A 195 15.17 -17.24 -12.31
CA ALA A 195 16.11 -18.33 -12.42
C ALA A 195 15.61 -19.31 -13.49
N TYR A 196 16.34 -19.40 -14.61
CA TYR A 196 15.95 -20.22 -15.75
C TYR A 196 16.54 -21.64 -15.69
N ASP A 197 17.68 -21.80 -15.00
CA ASP A 197 18.42 -23.05 -14.87
C ASP A 197 18.96 -23.23 -13.44
N GLU A 198 19.55 -24.40 -13.17
CA GLU A 198 20.13 -24.70 -11.86
C GLU A 198 21.33 -23.79 -11.53
N ALA A 199 22.11 -23.38 -12.54
CA ALA A 199 23.24 -22.49 -12.34
C ALA A 199 22.76 -21.12 -11.81
N SER A 200 21.60 -20.64 -12.28
CA SER A 200 20.96 -19.41 -11.83
C SER A 200 20.58 -19.43 -10.35
N LEU A 201 20.23 -20.61 -9.81
CA LEU A 201 19.85 -20.75 -8.40
C LEU A 201 21.00 -20.41 -7.44
N SER A 202 22.23 -20.76 -7.83
CA SER A 202 23.44 -20.52 -7.04
C SER A 202 23.82 -19.03 -6.96
N MET A 203 23.22 -18.16 -7.78
CA MET A 203 23.47 -16.71 -7.79
C MET A 203 22.50 -15.93 -6.90
N LEU A 204 21.49 -16.60 -6.33
CA LEU A 204 20.44 -15.96 -5.55
C LEU A 204 20.87 -15.77 -4.08
N HIS A 205 20.39 -14.68 -3.48
CA HIS A 205 20.78 -14.28 -2.12
C HIS A 205 19.56 -14.21 -1.19
N PRO A 206 19.47 -15.08 -0.17
CA PRO A 206 18.45 -15.01 0.87
C PRO A 206 18.49 -13.70 1.70
N PRO A 207 17.40 -13.31 2.37
CA PRO A 207 16.12 -14.02 2.48
C PRO A 207 15.22 -13.77 1.27
N LEU A 208 14.70 -14.84 0.68
CA LEU A 208 13.86 -14.78 -0.52
C LEU A 208 12.76 -15.84 -0.54
N VAL A 209 11.79 -15.62 -1.41
CA VAL A 209 10.78 -16.59 -1.84
C VAL A 209 11.08 -16.97 -3.28
N LEU A 210 11.19 -18.27 -3.54
CA LEU A 210 11.18 -18.84 -4.89
C LEU A 210 9.77 -19.29 -5.21
N GLN A 211 9.24 -18.88 -6.36
CA GLN A 211 7.91 -19.25 -6.81
C GLN A 211 7.96 -19.74 -8.26
N GLU A 212 7.24 -20.81 -8.56
CA GLU A 212 7.10 -21.30 -9.95
C GLU A 212 6.57 -20.20 -10.87
N PHE A 213 7.26 -19.99 -11.99
CA PHE A 213 6.79 -19.08 -13.01
C PHE A 213 5.64 -19.72 -13.78
N ILE A 214 4.47 -19.11 -13.71
CA ILE A 214 3.31 -19.52 -14.50
C ILE A 214 3.23 -18.65 -15.75
N ASN A 215 3.27 -19.29 -16.93
CA ASN A 215 3.02 -18.58 -18.17
C ASN A 215 1.55 -18.16 -18.24
N HIS A 216 1.31 -16.85 -18.19
CA HIS A 216 -0.01 -16.23 -18.16
C HIS A 216 -0.24 -15.32 -19.38
N GLY A 217 0.46 -15.57 -20.49
CA GLY A 217 0.27 -14.85 -21.75
C GLY A 217 0.61 -13.36 -21.71
N GLY A 218 1.43 -12.93 -20.74
CA GLY A 218 1.82 -11.52 -20.56
C GLY A 218 0.68 -10.61 -20.08
N ILE A 219 -0.37 -11.15 -19.45
CA ILE A 219 -1.52 -10.39 -18.98
C ILE A 219 -1.69 -10.56 -17.46
N LEU A 220 -1.72 -9.44 -16.74
CA LEU A 220 -2.04 -9.38 -15.32
C LEU A 220 -3.42 -8.75 -15.12
N PHE A 221 -4.27 -9.38 -14.33
CA PHE A 221 -5.52 -8.81 -13.85
C PHE A 221 -5.32 -8.25 -12.44
N LYS A 222 -5.40 -6.94 -12.28
CA LYS A 222 -5.38 -6.28 -10.97
C LYS A 222 -6.80 -6.11 -10.48
N VAL A 223 -7.14 -6.78 -9.39
CA VAL A 223 -8.43 -6.67 -8.72
C VAL A 223 -8.31 -5.63 -7.61
N TYR A 224 -9.06 -4.54 -7.71
CA TYR A 224 -9.16 -3.49 -6.70
C TYR A 224 -10.49 -3.65 -5.96
N ILE A 225 -10.45 -3.64 -4.64
CA ILE A 225 -11.61 -3.88 -3.78
C ILE A 225 -11.81 -2.67 -2.88
N ILE A 226 -13.04 -2.19 -2.76
CA ILE A 226 -13.47 -1.16 -1.80
C ILE A 226 -14.80 -1.65 -1.19
N GLY A 227 -14.73 -2.20 0.02
CA GLY A 227 -15.87 -2.90 0.63
C GLY A 227 -16.39 -3.99 -0.31
N GLU A 228 -17.67 -3.92 -0.67
CA GLU A 228 -18.32 -4.88 -1.58
C GLU A 228 -18.09 -4.57 -3.07
N THR A 229 -17.47 -3.43 -3.39
CA THR A 229 -17.24 -3.03 -4.78
C THR A 229 -15.93 -3.58 -5.31
N VAL A 230 -15.98 -4.26 -6.45
CA VAL A 230 -14.82 -4.86 -7.12
C VAL A 230 -14.60 -4.21 -8.49
N GLN A 231 -13.38 -3.77 -8.76
CA GLN A 231 -12.95 -3.27 -10.06
C GLN A 231 -11.75 -4.08 -10.56
N VAL A 232 -11.90 -4.73 -11.73
CA VAL A 232 -10.82 -5.48 -12.37
C VAL A 232 -10.19 -4.64 -13.48
N VAL A 233 -8.85 -4.51 -13.45
CA VAL A 233 -8.08 -3.79 -14.47
C VAL A 233 -7.08 -4.73 -15.11
N ARG A 234 -7.20 -4.91 -16.43
CA ARG A 234 -6.22 -5.63 -17.25
C ARG A 234 -4.97 -4.78 -17.43
N ARG A 235 -3.79 -5.38 -17.24
CA ARG A 235 -2.48 -4.78 -17.47
C ARG A 235 -1.61 -5.77 -18.24
N PHE A 236 -0.64 -5.24 -18.98
CA PHE A 236 0.45 -6.06 -19.47
C PHE A 236 1.36 -6.42 -18.30
N SER A 237 1.71 -7.70 -18.24
CA SER A 237 2.69 -8.25 -17.32
C SER A 237 4.02 -8.34 -18.05
N SER A 238 5.06 -7.79 -17.44
CA SER A 238 6.42 -7.70 -17.98
C SER A 238 7.34 -8.69 -17.32
#